data_AF-A0A358L9J7-F1
#
_entry.id   AF-A0A358L9J7-F1
#
_cell.length_a   1.000
_cell.length_b   1.000
_cell.length_c   1.000
_cell.angle_alpha   90.00
_cell.angle_beta   90.00
_cell.angle_gamma   90.00
#
_symmetry.space_group_name_H-M   'P 1'
#
loop_
_entity.id
_entity.type
_entity.pdbx_description
1 polymer ?
#
loop_
_entity_poly.entity_id
_entity_poly.type
_entity_poly.pdbx_seq_one_letter_code
_entity_poly.pdbx_strand_id
1 'polypeptide(L)' 'ITAKINELAHAAMTSQDYSTFNFLQWYVAEQHEEEKLFKSVLDKLALVGTSGKGLFFVDKDLMQMSTSDEQA' A
#
# COMPACT_ATOMS: atom_id res chain seq x y z
N ILE A 1 -3.26 10.42 -3.58
CA ILE A 1 -3.53 9.66 -4.84
C ILE A 1 -4.82 8.85 -4.68
N THR A 2 -4.98 8.15 -3.56
CA THR A 2 -6.17 7.38 -3.13
C THR A 2 -7.50 8.11 -3.27
N ALA A 3 -7.60 9.37 -2.84
CA ALA A 3 -8.84 10.16 -2.96
C ALA A 3 -9.27 10.39 -4.42
N LYS A 4 -8.32 10.59 -5.33
CA LYS A 4 -8.58 10.84 -6.75
C LYS A 4 -9.10 9.58 -7.46
N ILE A 5 -8.59 8.40 -7.10
CA ILE A 5 -9.06 7.12 -7.66
C ILE A 5 -10.48 6.82 -7.15
N ASN A 6 -10.77 7.10 -5.88
CA ASN A 6 -12.13 6.96 -5.35
C ASN A 6 -13.13 7.93 -6.00
N GLU A 7 -12.74 9.18 -6.26
CA GLU A 7 -13.53 10.14 -7.03
C GLU A 7 -13.86 9.60 -8.44
N LEU A 8 -12.86 9.03 -9.13
CA LEU A 8 -13.04 8.43 -10.46
C LEU A 8 -13.92 7.17 -10.44
N ALA A 9 -13.75 6.29 -9.44
CA ALA A 9 -14.58 5.10 -9.29
C ALA A 9 -16.04 5.48 -9.01
N HIS A 10 -16.26 6.51 -8.17
CA HIS A 10 -17.60 7.03 -7.90
C HIS A 10 -18.24 7.68 -9.14
N ALA A 11 -17.46 8.43 -9.93
CA ALA A 11 -17.92 8.99 -11.19
C ALA A 11 -18.32 7.90 -12.20
N ALA A 12 -17.47 6.87 -12.38
CA ALA A 12 -17.75 5.75 -13.27
C ALA A 12 -19.00 4.95 -12.85
N MET A 13 -19.18 4.73 -11.55
CA MET A 13 -20.38 4.08 -11.02
C MET A 13 -21.64 4.92 -11.27
N THR A 14 -21.56 6.24 -11.07
CA THR A 14 -22.69 7.16 -11.28
C THR A 14 -23.06 7.30 -12.75
N SER A 15 -22.08 7.21 -13.66
CA SER A 15 -22.30 7.20 -15.11
C SER A 15 -22.66 5.82 -15.67
N GLN A 16 -22.82 4.79 -14.82
CA GLN A 16 -23.05 3.40 -15.21
C GLN A 16 -21.97 2.82 -16.15
N ASP A 17 -20.75 3.35 -16.07
CA ASP A 17 -19.58 2.79 -16.77
C ASP A 17 -18.97 1.68 -15.91
N TYR A 18 -19.60 0.51 -15.99
CA TYR A 18 -19.19 -0.67 -15.22
C TYR A 18 -17.80 -1.19 -15.63
N SER A 19 -17.39 -0.98 -16.88
CA SER A 19 -16.06 -1.39 -17.37
C SER A 19 -14.97 -0.57 -16.71
N THR A 20 -15.11 0.76 -16.68
CA THR A 20 -14.17 1.65 -16.00
C THR A 20 -14.21 1.44 -14.49
N PHE A 21 -15.39 1.24 -13.90
CA PHE A 21 -15.50 0.93 -12.47
C PHE A 21 -14.74 -0.36 -12.09
N ASN A 22 -14.92 -1.44 -12.86
CA ASN A 22 -14.21 -2.70 -12.62
C ASN A 22 -12.70 -2.57 -12.80
N PHE A 23 -12.24 -1.76 -13.77
CA PHE A 23 -10.82 -1.45 -13.94
C PHE A 23 -10.25 -0.70 -12.72
N LEU A 24 -10.98 0.33 -12.24
CA LEU A 24 -10.54 1.14 -11.09
C LEU A 24 -10.59 0.38 -9.76
N GLN A 25 -11.43 -0.65 -9.63
CA GLN A 25 -11.46 -1.52 -8.45
C GLN A 25 -10.09 -2.16 -8.17
N TRP A 26 -9.38 -2.60 -9.22
CA TRP A 26 -8.03 -3.16 -9.07
C TRP A 26 -7.05 -2.12 -8.51
N TYR A 27 -7.07 -0.89 -9.03
CA TYR A 27 -6.25 0.20 -8.51
C TYR A 27 -6.57 0.57 -7.07
N VAL A 28 -7.85 0.54 -6.68
CA VAL A 28 -8.24 0.79 -5.28
C VAL A 28 -7.70 -0.30 -4.35
N ALA A 29 -7.79 -1.56 -4.75
CA ALA A 29 -7.25 -2.69 -3.99
C ALA A 29 -5.73 -2.58 -3.85
N GLU A 30 -5.03 -2.31 -4.95
CA GLU A 30 -3.58 -2.13 -4.99
C GLU A 30 -3.11 -1.02 -4.04
N GLN A 31 -3.75 0.16 -4.10
CA GLN A 31 -3.44 1.27 -3.19
C GLN A 31 -3.66 0.90 -1.72
N HIS A 32 -4.63 0.05 -1.40
CA HIS A 32 -4.88 -0.36 -0.03
C HIS A 32 -3.78 -1.27 0.51
N GLU A 33 -3.27 -2.19 -0.32
CA GLU A 33 -2.13 -3.04 0.04
C GLU A 33 -0.84 -2.22 0.13
N GLU A 34 -0.58 -1.29 -0.79
CA GLU A 34 0.56 -0.37 -0.69
C GLU A 34 0.51 0.46 0.60
N GLU A 35 -0.63 1.10 0.91
CA GLU A 35 -0.76 1.92 2.11
C GLU A 35 -0.53 1.10 3.40
N LYS A 36 -0.98 -0.16 3.41
CA LYS A 36 -0.77 -1.09 4.52
C LYS A 36 0.70 -1.49 4.65
N LEU A 37 1.37 -1.75 3.53
CA LEU A 37 2.81 -2.01 3.50
C LEU A 37 3.58 -0.82 4.07
N PHE A 38 3.35 0.39 3.54
CA PHE A 38 4.00 1.61 4.03
C PHE A 38 3.74 1.86 5.51
N LYS A 39 2.51 1.66 5.97
CA LYS A 39 2.18 1.82 7.39
C LYS A 39 2.94 0.83 8.26
N SER A 40 3.05 -0.43 7.84
CA SER A 40 3.83 -1.43 8.57
C SER A 40 5.32 -1.06 8.66
N VAL A 41 5.89 -0.47 7.60
CA VAL A 41 7.26 0.03 7.58
C VAL A 41 7.43 1.19 8.55
N LEU A 42 6.51 2.16 8.54
CA LEU A 42 6.53 3.29 9.47
C LEU A 42 6.40 2.83 10.92
N ASP A 43 5.53 1.85 11.20
CA ASP A 43 5.35 1.28 12.54
C ASP A 43 6.64 0.59 13.02
N LYS A 44 7.31 -0.18 12.14
CA LYS A 44 8.61 -0.80 12.45
C LYS A 44 9.70 0.24 12.71
N LEU A 45 9.75 1.31 11.92
CA LEU A 45 10.69 2.42 12.12
C LEU A 45 10.43 3.17 13.43
N ALA A 46 9.17 3.41 13.78
CA ALA A 46 8.78 4.07 15.02
C ALA A 46 9.14 3.22 16.25
N LEU A 47 9.01 1.89 16.16
CA LEU A 47 9.32 0.95 17.24
C LEU A 47 10.82 0.86 17.57
N VAL A 48 11.69 1.20 16.61
CA VAL A 48 13.15 1.14 16.77
C VAL A 48 13.76 2.30 17.55
N GLY A 49 13.18 3.51 17.48
CA GLY A 49 13.70 4.69 18.17
C GLY A 49 15.19 4.99 17.92
N THR A 50 15.82 5.85 18.73
CA THR A 50 17.22 6.32 18.57
C THR A 50 18.31 5.29 18.90
N SER A 51 17.93 4.03 19.17
CA SER A 51 18.89 3.00 19.55
C SER A 51 19.43 2.31 18.30
N GLY A 52 20.67 2.61 17.90
CA GLY A 52 21.28 2.14 16.64
C GLY A 52 21.29 0.62 16.38
N LYS A 53 20.98 -0.22 17.38
CA LYS A 53 20.78 -1.67 17.19
C LYS A 53 19.44 -2.03 16.54
N GLY A 54 18.40 -1.20 16.70
CA GLY A 54 17.07 -1.49 16.12
C GLY A 54 17.03 -1.27 14.60
N LEU A 55 17.81 -0.31 14.08
CA LEU A 55 17.90 -0.04 12.64
C LEU A 55 18.37 -1.25 11.84
N PHE A 56 19.32 -2.04 12.39
CA PHE A 56 19.81 -3.24 11.74
C PHE A 56 18.74 -4.34 11.62
N PHE A 57 17.86 -4.47 12.63
CA PHE A 57 16.75 -5.42 12.57
C PHE A 57 15.66 -4.97 11.60
N VAL A 58 15.40 -3.67 11.50
CA VAL A 58 14.44 -3.14 10.51
C VAL A 58 14.95 -3.30 9.08
N ASP A 59 16.23 -3.07 8.82
CA ASP A 59 16.82 -3.27 7.50
C ASP A 59 16.66 -4.73 7.03
N LYS A 60 16.93 -5.69 7.92
CA LYS A 60 16.74 -7.12 7.64
C LYS A 60 15.27 -7.47 7.41
N ASP A 61 14.36 -6.92 8.20
CA ASP A 61 12.92 -7.16 8.08
C ASP A 61 12.33 -6.57 6.80
N LEU A 62 12.77 -5.38 6.40
CA LEU A 62 12.37 -4.73 5.14
C LEU A 62 12.80 -5.56 3.92
N MET A 63 14.03 -6.08 3.96
CA MET A 63 14.58 -6.93 2.90
C MET A 63 13.76 -8.22 2.72
N GLN A 64 13.25 -8.78 3.83
CA GLN A 64 12.41 -9.99 3.82
C GLN A 64 10.99 -9.70 3.29
N MET A 65 10.46 -8.51 3.58
CA MET A 65 9.17 -8.06 3.04
C MET A 65 9.24 -7.85 1.53
N SER A 66 10.27 -7.17 1.01
CA SER A 66 10.42 -6.93 -0.43
C SER A 66 10.51 -8.21 -1.27
N THR A 67 11.11 -9.28 -0.73
CA THR A 67 11.19 -10.58 -1.44
C THR A 67 9.87 -11.35 -1.48
N SER A 68 8.89 -10.97 -0.65
CA SER A 68 7.59 -11.65 -0.59
C SER A 68 6.63 -11.14 -1.67
N ASP A 69 6.76 -9.86 -2.06
CA ASP A 69 5.93 -9.21 -3.08
C ASP A 69 6.33 -9.61 -4.52
N GLU A 70 7.57 -10.08 -4.73
CA GLU A 70 8.06 -10.52 -6.06
C GLU A 70 7.54 -11.90 -6.47
N GLN A 71 6.81 -12.60 -5.59
CA GLN A 71 6.32 -13.97 -5.78
C GLN A 71 4.78 -14.09 -5.79
N ALA A 72 4.05 -12.99 -5.64
CA ALA A 72 2.58 -12.91 -5.70
C ALA A 72 2.10 -12.39 -7.06
#